data_AF-A0A068RCE5-F1
#
_entry.id   AF-A0A068RCE5-F1
#
_cell.length_a   1.000
_cell.length_b   1.000
_cell.length_c   1.000
_cell.angle_alpha   90.00
_cell.angle_beta   90.00
_cell.angle_gamma   90.00
#
_symmetry.space_group_name_H-M   'P 1'
#
loop_
_entity.id
_entity.type
_entity.pdbx_description
1 polymer ?
#
loop_
_entity_poly.entity_id
_entity_poly.type
_entity_poly.pdbx_seq_one_letter_code
_entity_poly.pdbx_strand_id
1 'polypeptide(L)'
;MSSREIAALTQKRHFDVMRDIERMFEQLGEDPQGCAQNFVHPQNSQQYREYQLDREHTECLITGYSATLRMRIIRRLRELEGTTAPLPQTLPEALRLAADMAEQNAQLTRKVHEDAPKVAFVEHYVETGGAKGLRETAKILNMPEKAMIDALIRDKVLFRLSGNLLPHALRQRDGLFIVKTGTSDFGHAFTQTRVTPKGVQWIATRYASELMGDDMQKNIQTLDRLYEDQRGIIVNVIGYDHDGQRVIYRRRGCDWECVAPLIVFRAKFREVK
;
A
#
# COMPACT_ATOMS: atom_id res chain seq x y z
N MET A 1 -30.44 -5.74 -16.79
CA MET A 1 -31.36 -6.11 -15.69
C MET A 1 -31.54 -7.61 -15.70
N SER A 2 -31.45 -8.30 -14.56
CA SER A 2 -31.54 -9.77 -14.55
C SER A 2 -32.99 -10.25 -14.57
N SER A 3 -33.23 -11.45 -15.13
CA SER A 3 -34.57 -12.05 -15.16
C SER A 3 -35.13 -12.33 -13.76
N ARG A 4 -34.27 -12.55 -12.75
CA ARG A 4 -34.67 -12.64 -11.34
C ARG A 4 -35.09 -11.30 -10.76
N GLU A 5 -34.36 -10.23 -11.09
CA GLU A 5 -34.72 -8.87 -10.68
C GLU A 5 -36.07 -8.46 -11.31
N ILE A 6 -36.26 -8.75 -12.60
CA ILE A 6 -37.54 -8.54 -13.29
C ILE A 6 -38.68 -9.31 -12.61
N ALA A 7 -38.46 -10.58 -12.26
CA ALA A 7 -39.44 -11.40 -11.55
C ALA A 7 -39.81 -10.80 -10.18
N ALA A 8 -38.82 -10.33 -9.41
CA ALA A 8 -39.05 -9.69 -8.12
C ALA A 8 -39.84 -8.37 -8.26
N LEU A 9 -39.49 -7.51 -9.21
CA LEU A 9 -40.19 -6.24 -9.46
C LEU A 9 -41.64 -6.46 -9.91
N THR A 10 -41.84 -7.48 -10.74
CA THR A 10 -43.14 -7.76 -11.35
C THR A 10 -44.02 -8.70 -10.55
N GLN A 11 -43.47 -9.34 -9.51
CA GLN A 11 -44.14 -10.41 -8.75
C GLN A 11 -44.59 -11.58 -9.64
N LYS A 12 -43.94 -11.78 -10.79
CA LYS A 12 -44.11 -12.95 -11.66
C LYS A 12 -43.17 -14.05 -11.19
N ARG A 13 -43.53 -15.31 -11.44
CA ARG A 13 -42.59 -16.42 -11.20
C ARG A 13 -41.42 -16.27 -12.17
N HIS A 14 -40.20 -16.50 -11.68
CA HIS A 14 -38.98 -16.41 -12.48
C HIS A 14 -39.05 -17.28 -13.75
N PHE A 15 -39.65 -18.47 -13.65
CA PHE A 15 -39.93 -19.34 -14.79
C PHE A 15 -40.76 -18.66 -15.89
N ASP A 16 -41.83 -17.95 -15.53
CA ASP A 16 -42.68 -17.27 -16.52
C ASP A 16 -41.93 -16.11 -17.19
N VAL A 17 -41.08 -15.40 -16.45
CA VAL A 17 -40.22 -14.34 -17.00
C VAL A 17 -39.19 -14.92 -17.98
N MET A 18 -38.54 -16.04 -17.64
CA MET A 18 -37.60 -16.70 -18.56
C MET A 18 -38.29 -17.14 -19.86
N ARG A 19 -39.50 -17.70 -19.77
CA ARG A 19 -40.28 -18.07 -20.96
C ARG A 19 -40.63 -16.86 -21.81
N ASP A 20 -41.02 -15.75 -21.18
CA ASP A 20 -41.36 -14.52 -21.91
C ASP A 20 -40.12 -13.95 -22.63
N ILE A 21 -38.93 -14.04 -22.01
CA ILE A 21 -37.65 -13.67 -22.62
C ILE A 21 -37.37 -14.56 -23.83
N GLU A 22 -37.42 -15.88 -23.67
CA GLU A 22 -37.16 -16.82 -24.78
C GLU A 22 -38.09 -16.57 -25.97
N ARG A 23 -39.39 -16.34 -25.72
CA ARG A 23 -40.36 -15.98 -26.76
C ARG A 23 -40.06 -14.64 -27.43
N MET A 24 -39.65 -13.64 -26.65
CA MET A 24 -39.29 -12.32 -27.18
C MET A 24 -38.08 -12.46 -28.11
N PHE A 25 -37.04 -13.19 -27.72
CA PHE A 25 -35.87 -13.44 -28.56
C PHE A 25 -36.23 -14.23 -29.82
N GLU A 26 -37.09 -15.25 -29.71
CA GLU A 26 -37.62 -15.98 -30.87
C GLU A 26 -38.33 -15.06 -31.87
N GLN A 27 -39.15 -14.12 -31.38
CA GLN A 27 -39.85 -13.14 -32.22
C GLN A 27 -38.90 -12.13 -32.89
N LEU A 28 -37.80 -11.78 -32.22
CA LEU A 28 -36.76 -10.90 -32.77
C LEU A 28 -35.82 -11.63 -33.74
N GLY A 29 -35.84 -12.97 -33.76
CA GLY A 29 -34.89 -13.77 -34.53
C GLY A 29 -33.49 -13.80 -33.92
N GLU A 30 -33.39 -13.59 -32.60
CA GLU A 30 -32.15 -13.50 -31.85
C GLU A 30 -31.97 -14.72 -30.92
N ASP A 31 -30.71 -15.03 -30.54
CA ASP A 31 -30.42 -16.15 -29.64
C ASP A 31 -30.35 -15.69 -28.17
N PRO A 32 -31.25 -16.16 -27.28
CA PRO A 32 -31.22 -15.80 -25.86
C PRO A 32 -29.98 -16.33 -25.13
N GLN A 33 -29.21 -17.28 -25.69
CA GLN A 33 -27.97 -17.76 -25.07
C GLN A 33 -26.92 -16.68 -24.91
N GLY A 34 -26.94 -15.64 -25.76
CA GLY A 34 -26.00 -14.50 -25.66
C GLY A 34 -26.13 -13.73 -24.34
N CYS A 35 -27.27 -13.84 -23.66
CA CYS A 35 -27.51 -13.21 -22.37
C CYS A 35 -27.73 -14.21 -21.22
N ALA A 36 -27.54 -15.51 -21.45
CA ALA A 36 -27.70 -16.54 -20.42
C ALA A 36 -26.53 -16.53 -19.42
N GLN A 37 -26.82 -16.60 -18.12
CA GLN A 37 -25.83 -16.68 -17.06
C GLN A 37 -26.26 -17.65 -15.94
N ASN A 38 -25.28 -18.10 -15.16
CA ASN A 38 -25.51 -18.97 -14.00
C ASN A 38 -25.54 -18.14 -12.72
N PHE A 39 -26.66 -18.21 -12.01
CA PHE A 39 -26.82 -17.65 -10.67
C PHE A 39 -26.51 -18.71 -9.62
N VAL A 40 -25.54 -18.43 -8.74
CA VAL A 40 -25.24 -19.27 -7.58
C VAL A 40 -26.12 -18.84 -6.41
N HIS A 41 -26.97 -19.73 -5.92
CA HIS A 41 -27.86 -19.40 -4.81
C HIS A 41 -27.12 -19.43 -3.47
N PRO A 42 -27.21 -18.36 -2.65
CA PRO A 42 -26.35 -18.18 -1.48
C PRO A 42 -26.57 -19.20 -0.36
N GLN A 43 -27.74 -19.84 -0.32
CA GLN A 43 -28.09 -20.79 0.75
C GLN A 43 -27.59 -22.21 0.53
N ASN A 44 -27.46 -22.65 -0.73
CA ASN A 44 -27.20 -24.05 -1.08
C ASN A 44 -26.07 -24.22 -2.11
N SER A 45 -25.46 -23.11 -2.55
CA SER A 45 -24.42 -23.07 -3.58
C SER A 45 -24.81 -23.76 -4.90
N GLN A 46 -26.11 -23.98 -5.13
CA GLN A 46 -26.61 -24.55 -6.39
C GLN A 46 -26.65 -23.49 -7.47
N GLN A 47 -26.38 -23.91 -8.71
CA GLN A 47 -26.43 -23.05 -9.89
C GLN A 47 -27.81 -23.14 -10.55
N TYR A 48 -28.37 -21.99 -10.87
CA TYR A 48 -29.61 -21.86 -11.60
C TYR A 48 -29.41 -20.95 -12.81
N ARG A 49 -30.02 -21.30 -13.93
CA ARG A 49 -29.99 -20.47 -15.13
C ARG A 49 -30.78 -19.17 -14.91
N GLU A 50 -30.27 -18.07 -15.42
CA GLU A 50 -30.96 -16.79 -15.54
C GLU A 50 -30.50 -16.03 -16.80
N TYR A 51 -31.14 -14.91 -17.10
CA TYR A 51 -30.83 -14.07 -18.25
C TYR A 51 -30.49 -12.66 -17.79
N GLN A 52 -29.46 -12.05 -18.37
CA GLN A 52 -29.04 -10.68 -18.13
C GLN A 52 -29.36 -9.82 -19.36
N LEU A 53 -30.50 -9.15 -19.34
CA LEU A 53 -30.92 -8.31 -20.45
C LEU A 53 -30.21 -6.96 -20.43
N ASP A 54 -29.90 -6.43 -21.62
CA ASP A 54 -29.54 -5.03 -21.78
C ASP A 54 -30.79 -4.12 -21.63
N ARG A 55 -30.60 -2.82 -21.87
CA ARG A 55 -31.67 -1.83 -21.76
C ARG A 55 -32.77 -2.06 -22.80
N GLU A 56 -32.40 -2.25 -24.06
CA GLU A 56 -33.35 -2.36 -25.17
C GLU A 56 -34.21 -3.61 -25.05
N HIS A 57 -33.61 -4.75 -24.72
CA HIS A 57 -34.32 -6.00 -24.48
C HIS A 57 -35.21 -5.94 -23.24
N THR A 58 -34.77 -5.25 -22.17
CA THR A 58 -35.62 -5.02 -20.99
C THR A 58 -36.82 -4.15 -21.36
N GLU A 59 -36.62 -3.08 -22.15
CA GLU A 59 -37.68 -2.19 -22.62
C GLU A 59 -38.66 -2.92 -23.55
N CYS A 60 -38.16 -3.72 -24.49
CA CYS A 60 -38.96 -4.55 -25.38
C CYS A 60 -39.83 -5.52 -24.58
N LEU A 61 -39.25 -6.29 -23.64
CA LEU A 61 -39.97 -7.26 -22.81
C LEU A 61 -41.14 -6.61 -22.06
N ILE A 62 -40.91 -5.44 -21.48
CA ILE A 62 -41.96 -4.80 -20.67
C ILE A 62 -43.09 -4.24 -21.51
N THR A 63 -42.91 -3.93 -22.80
CA THR A 63 -44.01 -3.41 -23.63
C THR A 63 -45.22 -4.34 -23.64
N GLY A 64 -45.00 -5.66 -23.54
CA GLY A 64 -46.04 -6.69 -23.42
C GLY A 64 -46.63 -6.89 -22.02
N TYR A 65 -46.12 -6.20 -20.99
CA TYR A 65 -46.60 -6.30 -19.61
C TYR A 65 -47.66 -5.23 -19.29
N SER A 66 -48.43 -5.44 -18.21
CA SER A 66 -49.43 -4.47 -17.77
C SER A 66 -48.78 -3.14 -17.38
N ALA A 67 -49.52 -2.03 -17.51
CA ALA A 67 -49.02 -0.68 -17.21
C ALA A 67 -48.38 -0.57 -15.81
N THR A 68 -48.96 -1.23 -14.81
CA THR A 68 -48.42 -1.27 -13.43
C THR A 68 -47.04 -1.93 -13.38
N LEU A 69 -46.86 -3.05 -14.06
CA LEU A 69 -45.59 -3.78 -14.10
C LEU A 69 -44.53 -3.00 -14.89
N ARG A 70 -44.93 -2.40 -16.03
CA ARG A 70 -44.07 -1.52 -16.83
C ARG A 70 -43.50 -0.38 -15.99
N MET A 71 -44.35 0.32 -15.24
CA MET A 71 -43.91 1.45 -14.41
C MET A 71 -42.93 1.04 -13.31
N ARG A 72 -43.05 -0.17 -12.73
CA ARG A 72 -42.08 -0.67 -11.74
C ARG A 72 -40.70 -0.86 -12.34
N ILE A 73 -40.63 -1.46 -13.53
CA ILE A 73 -39.36 -1.70 -14.23
C ILE A 73 -38.75 -0.39 -14.73
N ILE A 74 -39.56 0.51 -15.30
CA ILE A 74 -39.09 1.84 -15.76
C ILE A 74 -38.47 2.63 -14.61
N ARG A 75 -39.09 2.63 -13.42
CA ARG A 75 -38.54 3.30 -12.24
C ARG A 75 -37.18 2.71 -11.86
N ARG A 76 -37.07 1.38 -11.86
CA ARG A 76 -35.80 0.70 -11.58
C ARG A 76 -34.71 1.01 -12.60
N LEU A 77 -35.04 1.05 -13.89
CA LEU A 77 -34.09 1.43 -14.94
C LEU A 77 -33.55 2.86 -14.70
N ARG A 78 -34.41 3.81 -14.37
CA ARG A 78 -34.00 5.19 -14.02
C ARG A 78 -33.11 5.26 -12.79
N GLU A 79 -33.34 4.44 -11.77
CA GLU A 79 -32.45 4.35 -10.59
C GLU A 79 -31.06 3.86 -10.97
N LEU A 80 -30.98 2.85 -11.84
CA LEU A 80 -29.70 2.32 -12.34
C LEU A 80 -28.97 3.38 -13.19
N GLU A 81 -29.69 4.15 -14.00
CA GLU A 81 -29.13 5.26 -14.80
C GLU A 81 -28.64 6.42 -13.91
N GLY A 82 -29.39 6.81 -12.88
CA GLY A 82 -29.07 7.89 -11.94
C GLY A 82 -27.88 7.62 -11.03
N THR A 83 -27.35 6.39 -11.01
CA THR A 83 -26.12 6.02 -10.30
C THR A 83 -24.86 6.29 -11.13
N THR A 84 -25.01 6.54 -12.43
CA THR A 84 -23.93 7.03 -13.29
C THR A 84 -23.76 8.53 -12.99
N ALA A 85 -22.59 8.93 -12.48
CA ALA A 85 -22.30 10.34 -12.23
C ALA A 85 -22.67 11.17 -13.47
N PRO A 86 -23.40 12.30 -13.33
CA PRO A 86 -23.80 13.10 -14.47
C PRO A 86 -22.57 13.49 -15.26
N LEU A 87 -22.49 13.02 -16.51
CA LEU A 87 -21.47 13.47 -17.43
C LEU A 87 -21.68 14.98 -17.66
N PRO A 88 -20.62 15.80 -17.53
CA PRO A 88 -20.73 17.24 -17.72
C PRO A 88 -21.25 17.52 -19.13
N GLN A 89 -22.39 18.21 -19.22
CA GLN A 89 -23.07 18.43 -20.51
C GLN A 89 -22.46 19.59 -21.29
N THR A 90 -21.59 20.37 -20.64
CA THR A 90 -20.96 21.55 -21.24
C THR A 90 -19.43 21.43 -21.18
N LEU A 91 -18.76 21.92 -22.23
CA LEU A 91 -17.30 21.94 -22.32
C LEU A 91 -16.63 22.60 -21.08
N PRO A 92 -17.11 23.75 -20.54
CA PRO A 92 -16.51 24.36 -19.36
C PRO A 92 -16.62 23.50 -18.10
N GLU A 93 -17.73 22.78 -17.93
CA GLU A 93 -17.96 21.88 -16.80
C GLU A 93 -17.05 20.64 -16.90
N ALA A 94 -16.86 20.11 -18.12
CA ALA A 94 -15.94 19.01 -18.38
C ALA A 94 -14.48 19.38 -18.08
N LEU A 95 -14.06 20.59 -18.44
CA LEU A 95 -12.72 21.08 -18.15
C LEU A 95 -12.48 21.28 -16.65
N ARG A 96 -13.48 21.72 -15.89
CA ARG A 96 -13.40 21.84 -14.43
C ARG A 96 -13.27 20.48 -13.76
N LEU A 97 -14.11 19.51 -14.14
CA LEU A 97 -14.03 18.15 -13.61
C LEU A 97 -12.67 17.50 -13.93
N ALA A 98 -12.14 17.71 -15.14
CA ALA A 98 -10.83 17.22 -15.53
C ALA A 98 -9.70 17.85 -14.70
N ALA A 99 -9.79 19.15 -14.39
CA ALA A 99 -8.85 19.84 -13.53
C ALA A 99 -8.88 19.29 -12.10
N ASP A 100 -10.07 19.12 -11.51
CA ASP A 100 -10.24 18.55 -10.17
C ASP A 100 -9.68 17.13 -10.09
N MET A 101 -9.96 16.30 -11.11
CA MET A 101 -9.40 14.95 -11.21
C MET A 101 -7.87 14.96 -11.36
N ALA A 102 -7.32 15.90 -12.14
CA ALA A 102 -5.88 16.03 -12.30
C ALA A 102 -5.19 16.45 -11.00
N GLU A 103 -5.78 17.36 -10.23
CA GLU A 103 -5.28 17.75 -8.91
C GLU A 103 -5.34 16.59 -7.91
N GLN A 104 -6.45 15.85 -7.88
CA GLN A 104 -6.59 14.65 -7.05
C GLN A 104 -5.55 13.59 -7.41
N ASN A 105 -5.35 13.32 -8.69
CA ASN A 105 -4.32 12.40 -9.16
C ASN A 105 -2.93 12.87 -8.75
N ALA A 106 -2.60 14.16 -8.91
CA ALA A 106 -1.31 14.70 -8.49
C ALA A 106 -1.09 14.56 -6.96
N GLN A 107 -2.13 14.77 -6.15
CA GLN A 107 -2.07 14.56 -4.70
C GLN A 107 -1.86 13.08 -4.33
N LEU A 108 -2.56 12.17 -5.00
CA LEU A 108 -2.38 10.72 -4.79
C LEU A 108 -1.00 10.25 -5.22
N THR A 109 -0.50 10.71 -6.38
CA THR A 109 0.85 10.41 -6.86
C THR A 109 1.91 10.96 -5.90
N ARG A 110 1.73 12.15 -5.33
CA ARG A 110 2.61 12.66 -4.27
C ARG A 110 2.63 11.76 -3.04
N LYS A 111 1.46 11.33 -2.54
CA LYS A 111 1.37 10.38 -1.42
C LYS A 111 2.06 9.05 -1.74
N VAL A 112 1.85 8.51 -2.94
CA VAL A 112 2.53 7.29 -3.40
C VAL A 112 4.05 7.49 -3.46
N HIS A 113 4.54 8.64 -3.91
CA HIS A 113 5.97 8.96 -3.90
C HIS A 113 6.54 9.17 -2.49
N GLU A 114 5.77 9.73 -1.56
CA GLU A 114 6.16 9.87 -0.15
C GLU A 114 6.23 8.51 0.57
N ASP A 115 5.38 7.56 0.18
CA ASP A 115 5.39 6.20 0.72
C ASP A 115 6.30 5.23 -0.05
N ALA A 116 6.69 5.56 -1.29
CA ALA A 116 7.62 4.79 -2.12
C ALA A 116 8.94 4.42 -1.40
N PRO A 117 9.63 5.32 -0.65
CA PRO A 117 10.85 4.92 0.07
C PRO A 117 10.58 3.96 1.23
N LYS A 118 9.36 3.96 1.81
CA LYS A 118 8.98 3.01 2.88
C LYS A 118 8.68 1.62 2.32
N VAL A 119 8.13 1.53 1.11
CA VAL A 119 7.78 0.27 0.45
C VAL A 119 8.98 -0.35 -0.28
N ALA A 120 9.81 0.47 -0.96
CA ALA A 120 10.97 -0.01 -1.70
C ALA A 120 12.05 -0.65 -0.81
N PHE A 121 12.21 -0.17 0.43
CA PHE A 121 13.09 -0.80 1.41
C PHE A 121 12.64 -2.22 1.81
N VAL A 122 11.32 -2.46 1.80
CA VAL A 122 10.71 -3.73 2.20
C VAL A 122 10.72 -4.75 1.06
N GLU A 123 10.48 -4.33 -0.18
CA GLU A 123 10.44 -5.24 -1.35
C GLU A 123 11.82 -5.77 -1.76
N HIS A 124 12.88 -4.94 -1.73
CA HIS A 124 14.23 -5.35 -2.16
C HIS A 124 14.80 -6.53 -1.35
N TYR A 125 14.26 -6.81 -0.16
CA TYR A 125 14.76 -7.85 0.72
C TYR A 125 13.92 -9.14 0.71
N VAL A 126 12.67 -9.09 0.25
CA VAL A 126 11.78 -10.27 0.16
C VAL A 126 12.20 -11.19 -1.00
N GLU A 127 12.88 -10.66 -2.02
CA GLU A 127 13.31 -11.42 -3.20
C GLU A 127 14.54 -12.31 -2.95
N THR A 128 15.40 -11.98 -1.98
CA THR A 128 16.61 -12.77 -1.69
C THR A 128 16.36 -13.85 -0.62
N GLY A 129 15.61 -14.89 -1.03
CA GLY A 129 15.59 -16.27 -0.52
C GLY A 129 16.00 -16.59 0.93
N GLY A 130 15.04 -17.10 1.70
CA GLY A 130 15.27 -17.91 2.91
C GLY A 130 15.14 -17.19 4.26
N ALA A 131 14.71 -17.93 5.29
CA ALA A 131 14.58 -17.41 6.65
C ALA A 131 15.96 -17.12 7.28
N LYS A 132 16.16 -15.92 7.81
CA LYS A 132 17.47 -15.40 8.26
C LYS A 132 17.59 -15.38 9.78
N GLY A 133 18.80 -15.39 10.31
CA GLY A 133 19.02 -15.29 11.76
C GLY A 133 18.70 -13.88 12.30
N LEU A 134 18.40 -13.76 13.59
CA LEU A 134 18.05 -12.46 14.21
C LEU A 134 19.14 -11.38 14.00
N ARG A 135 20.42 -11.75 14.11
CA ARG A 135 21.55 -10.85 13.84
C ARG A 135 21.62 -10.41 12.38
N GLU A 136 21.38 -11.32 11.45
CA GLU A 136 21.37 -11.02 10.02
C GLU A 136 20.24 -10.03 9.73
N THR A 137 19.03 -10.30 10.23
CA THR A 137 17.89 -9.39 10.12
C THR A 137 18.19 -8.00 10.68
N ALA A 138 18.85 -7.89 11.85
CA ALA A 138 19.23 -6.60 12.41
C ALA A 138 20.17 -5.81 11.48
N LYS A 139 21.22 -6.46 10.94
CA LYS A 139 22.16 -5.83 10.00
C LYS A 139 21.48 -5.35 8.73
N ILE A 140 20.58 -6.17 8.19
CA ILE A 140 19.84 -5.86 6.98
C ILE A 140 18.92 -4.67 7.19
N LEU A 141 18.21 -4.66 8.32
CA LEU A 141 17.31 -3.59 8.64
C LEU A 141 18.06 -2.33 9.11
N ASN A 142 19.39 -2.36 9.19
CA ASN A 142 20.23 -1.32 9.80
C ASN A 142 19.87 -1.00 11.26
N MET A 143 19.33 -1.99 12.01
CA MET A 143 18.91 -1.83 13.40
C MET A 143 20.02 -2.26 14.37
N PRO A 144 20.18 -1.57 15.51
CA PRO A 144 21.04 -2.06 16.59
C PRO A 144 20.55 -3.41 17.15
N GLU A 145 21.32 -4.48 16.95
CA GLU A 145 20.95 -5.88 17.28
C GLU A 145 20.39 -6.02 18.71
N LYS A 146 21.07 -5.44 19.69
CA LYS A 146 20.67 -5.53 21.10
C LYS A 146 19.33 -4.84 21.36
N ALA A 147 19.15 -3.61 20.88
CA ALA A 147 17.91 -2.86 21.08
C ALA A 147 16.73 -3.52 20.34
N MET A 148 16.98 -4.07 19.15
CA MET A 148 15.96 -4.86 18.44
C MET A 148 15.53 -6.09 19.23
N ILE A 149 16.47 -6.86 19.79
CA ILE A 149 16.15 -8.04 20.62
C ILE A 149 15.38 -7.62 21.88
N ASP A 150 15.81 -6.55 22.55
CA ASP A 150 15.17 -6.06 23.77
C ASP A 150 13.73 -5.58 23.50
N ALA A 151 13.50 -4.89 22.37
CA ALA A 151 12.18 -4.49 21.92
C ALA A 151 11.28 -5.70 21.61
N LEU A 152 11.82 -6.72 20.93
CA LEU A 152 11.08 -7.96 20.63
C LEU A 152 10.72 -8.76 21.89
N ILE A 153 11.57 -8.73 22.92
CA ILE A 153 11.27 -9.36 24.22
C ILE A 153 10.20 -8.56 24.97
N ARG A 154 10.36 -7.24 25.03
CA ARG A 154 9.41 -6.32 25.68
C ARG A 154 8.00 -6.46 25.13
N ASP A 155 7.86 -6.52 23.81
CA ASP A 155 6.58 -6.64 23.11
C ASP A 155 6.04 -8.08 23.07
N LYS A 156 6.67 -9.01 23.82
CA LYS A 156 6.29 -10.44 23.90
C LYS A 156 6.24 -11.11 22.52
N VAL A 157 7.18 -10.76 21.65
CA VAL A 157 7.39 -11.43 20.35
C VAL A 157 8.31 -12.62 20.52
N LEU A 158 9.41 -12.42 21.24
CA LEU A 158 10.38 -13.44 21.62
C LEU A 158 10.44 -13.58 23.14
N PHE A 159 10.82 -14.76 23.61
CA PHE A 159 11.12 -15.02 25.02
C PHE A 159 12.40 -15.84 25.15
N ARG A 160 13.02 -15.79 26.33
CA ARG A 160 14.25 -16.54 26.62
C ARG A 160 13.88 -17.88 27.27
N LEU A 161 14.40 -18.98 26.71
CA LEU A 161 14.30 -20.32 27.28
C LEU A 161 15.64 -21.03 27.18
N SER A 162 16.23 -21.39 28.31
CA SER A 162 17.52 -22.12 28.38
C SER A 162 18.63 -21.46 27.54
N GLY A 163 18.73 -20.13 27.57
CA GLY A 163 19.71 -19.36 26.80
C GLY A 163 19.34 -19.09 25.34
N ASN A 164 18.30 -19.74 24.80
CA ASN A 164 17.82 -19.53 23.44
C ASN A 164 16.69 -18.50 23.38
N LEU A 165 16.64 -17.72 22.29
CA LEU A 165 15.52 -16.84 21.98
C LEU A 165 14.51 -17.60 21.14
N LEU A 166 13.29 -17.76 21.63
CA LEU A 166 12.21 -18.46 20.95
C LEU A 166 11.01 -17.54 20.71
N PRO A 167 10.31 -17.68 19.57
CA PRO A 167 9.12 -16.89 19.27
C PRO A 167 7.90 -17.42 20.01
N HIS A 168 7.03 -16.50 20.45
CA HIS A 168 5.72 -16.87 20.99
C HIS A 168 4.87 -17.60 19.93
N ALA A 169 4.01 -18.52 20.39
CA ALA A 169 3.19 -19.37 19.52
C ALA A 169 2.34 -18.59 18.51
N LEU A 170 1.80 -17.42 18.92
CA LEU A 170 1.04 -16.53 18.03
C LEU A 170 1.86 -16.12 16.81
N ARG A 171 3.13 -15.73 17.01
CA ARG A 171 4.01 -15.21 15.97
C ARG A 171 4.54 -16.31 15.04
N GLN A 172 4.64 -17.54 15.56
CA GLN A 172 4.90 -18.73 14.75
C GLN A 172 3.69 -19.08 13.88
N ARG A 173 2.48 -19.04 14.44
CA ARG A 173 1.23 -19.28 13.70
C ARG A 173 1.02 -18.26 12.57
N ASP A 174 1.39 -17.00 12.81
CA ASP A 174 1.30 -15.92 11.82
C ASP A 174 2.35 -16.06 10.69
N GLY A 175 3.29 -17.02 10.81
CA GLY A 175 4.34 -17.30 9.85
C GLY A 175 5.50 -16.30 9.85
N LEU A 176 5.68 -15.53 10.94
CA LEU A 176 6.71 -14.49 11.05
C LEU A 176 8.09 -15.07 11.43
N PHE A 177 8.10 -16.15 12.21
CA PHE A 177 9.31 -16.82 12.67
C PHE A 177 9.19 -18.32 12.49
N ILE A 178 10.33 -18.97 12.24
CA ILE A 178 10.47 -20.43 12.26
C ILE A 178 11.56 -20.81 13.25
N VAL A 179 11.40 -21.95 13.93
CA VAL A 179 12.43 -22.50 14.83
C VAL A 179 13.07 -23.69 14.11
N LYS A 180 14.37 -23.59 13.84
CA LYS A 180 15.16 -24.70 13.32
C LYS A 180 15.83 -25.41 14.48
N THR A 181 15.56 -26.70 14.63
CA THR A 181 16.23 -27.59 15.58
C THR A 181 16.96 -28.66 14.80
N GLY A 182 18.20 -28.95 15.18
CA GLY A 182 19.01 -29.97 14.52
C GLY A 182 20.26 -30.29 15.30
N THR A 183 21.02 -31.26 14.84
CA THR A 183 22.36 -31.58 15.31
C THR A 183 23.37 -30.96 14.35
N SER A 184 24.32 -30.19 14.87
CA SER A 184 25.47 -29.73 14.10
C SER A 184 26.30 -30.94 13.64
N ASP A 185 27.11 -30.76 12.59
CA ASP A 185 28.07 -31.76 12.12
C ASP A 185 29.03 -32.25 13.22
N PHE A 186 29.19 -31.46 14.29
CA PHE A 186 29.97 -31.78 15.49
C PHE A 186 29.16 -32.46 16.61
N GLY A 187 27.91 -32.87 16.35
CA GLY A 187 27.07 -33.64 17.29
C GLY A 187 26.33 -32.81 18.35
N HIS A 188 26.49 -31.49 18.38
CA HIS A 188 25.76 -30.62 19.31
C HIS A 188 24.35 -30.31 18.80
N ALA A 189 23.33 -30.56 19.62
CA ALA A 189 21.96 -30.13 19.34
C ALA A 189 21.87 -28.60 19.44
N PHE A 190 21.34 -27.96 18.39
CA PHE A 190 21.08 -26.53 18.36
C PHE A 190 19.60 -26.24 18.12
N THR A 191 19.15 -25.12 18.67
CA THR A 191 17.82 -24.57 18.42
C THR A 191 17.97 -23.10 18.07
N GLN A 192 17.52 -22.72 16.88
CA GLN A 192 17.73 -21.37 16.37
C GLN A 192 16.46 -20.80 15.76
N THR A 193 16.11 -19.60 16.23
CA THR A 193 15.01 -18.81 15.65
C THR A 193 15.47 -18.12 14.38
N ARG A 194 14.68 -18.27 13.32
CA ARG A 194 14.87 -17.62 12.02
C ARG A 194 13.66 -16.77 11.69
N VAL A 195 13.89 -15.60 11.10
CA VAL A 195 12.88 -14.64 10.68
C VAL A 195 12.55 -14.90 9.22
N THR A 196 11.26 -15.08 8.91
CA THR A 196 10.80 -15.25 7.52
C THR A 196 10.79 -13.90 6.79
N PRO A 197 10.68 -13.87 5.45
CA PRO A 197 10.53 -12.60 4.72
C PRO A 197 9.37 -11.75 5.25
N LYS A 198 8.23 -12.39 5.54
CA LYS A 198 7.05 -11.78 6.18
C LYS A 198 7.38 -11.24 7.58
N GLY A 199 8.17 -11.98 8.35
CA GLY A 199 8.67 -11.54 9.65
C GLY A 199 9.56 -10.30 9.56
N VAL A 200 10.45 -10.23 8.57
CA VAL A 200 11.33 -9.08 8.37
C VAL A 200 10.54 -7.84 8.00
N GLN A 201 9.58 -7.96 7.08
CA GLN A 201 8.64 -6.88 6.76
C GLN A 201 7.90 -6.39 8.02
N TRP A 202 7.39 -7.32 8.83
CA TRP A 202 6.67 -6.98 10.04
C TRP A 202 7.55 -6.23 11.07
N ILE A 203 8.79 -6.68 11.29
CA ILE A 203 9.75 -6.02 12.18
C ILE A 203 10.08 -4.62 11.65
N ALA A 204 10.35 -4.49 10.35
CA ALA A 204 10.63 -3.21 9.72
C ALA A 204 9.46 -2.23 9.95
N THR A 205 8.24 -2.60 9.60
CA THR A 205 7.07 -1.70 9.77
C THR A 205 6.83 -1.34 11.24
N ARG A 206 6.96 -2.29 12.16
CA ARG A 206 6.60 -2.09 13.57
C ARG A 206 7.62 -1.27 14.35
N TYR A 207 8.91 -1.48 14.07
CA TYR A 207 10.01 -0.93 14.87
C TYR A 207 10.91 0.03 14.11
N ALA A 208 10.70 0.27 12.80
CA ALA A 208 11.50 1.25 12.06
C ALA A 208 11.47 2.62 12.73
N SER A 209 10.30 3.17 13.06
CA SER A 209 10.23 4.50 13.69
C SER A 209 10.88 4.58 15.08
N GLU A 210 10.91 3.47 15.83
CA GLU A 210 11.48 3.40 17.18
C GLU A 210 13.00 3.17 17.15
N LEU A 211 13.47 2.29 16.27
CA LEU A 211 14.85 1.80 16.24
C LEU A 211 15.70 2.43 15.12
N MET A 212 15.07 3.04 14.11
CA MET A 212 15.73 3.85 13.07
C MET A 212 15.75 5.35 13.40
N GLY A 213 15.40 5.73 14.63
CA GLY A 213 15.25 7.12 15.04
C GLY A 213 16.52 7.95 14.88
N ASP A 214 16.56 8.76 13.81
CA ASP A 214 17.42 9.92 13.58
C ASP A 214 18.94 9.70 13.66
N ASP A 215 19.43 8.51 13.27
CA ASP A 215 20.88 8.33 13.08
C ASP A 215 21.43 9.08 11.85
N MET A 216 20.57 9.73 11.05
CA MET A 216 20.99 10.66 10.01
C MET A 216 21.17 12.12 10.50
N GLN A 217 20.69 12.45 11.71
CA GLN A 217 20.76 13.82 12.26
C GLN A 217 21.69 13.96 13.49
N LYS A 218 22.15 12.86 14.10
CA LYS A 218 22.80 12.92 15.43
C LYS A 218 24.28 13.30 15.48
N ASN A 219 24.99 13.39 14.36
CA ASN A 219 26.43 13.69 14.38
C ASN A 219 26.82 15.02 13.72
N ILE A 220 25.85 15.90 13.48
CA ILE A 220 26.14 17.30 13.12
C ILE A 220 26.21 18.12 14.40
N GLN A 221 27.43 18.46 14.84
CA GLN A 221 27.62 19.42 15.91
C GLN A 221 27.26 20.82 15.40
N THR A 222 26.19 21.41 15.92
CA THR A 222 25.84 22.81 15.60
C THR A 222 26.87 23.75 16.20
N LEU A 223 27.35 24.69 15.40
CA LEU A 223 28.34 25.71 15.75
C LEU A 223 27.81 27.07 15.31
N ASP A 224 28.35 28.15 15.85
CA ASP A 224 28.13 29.51 15.35
C ASP A 224 29.45 30.27 15.51
N ARG A 225 30.34 30.08 14.54
CA ARG A 225 31.72 30.57 14.60
C ARG A 225 32.13 31.17 13.27
N LEU A 226 32.77 32.34 13.32
CA LEU A 226 33.24 33.02 12.14
C LEU A 226 34.64 32.55 11.75
N TYR A 227 34.83 32.35 10.46
CA TYR A 227 36.10 31.96 9.86
C TYR A 227 36.42 32.88 8.68
N GLU A 228 37.70 33.15 8.45
CA GLU A 228 38.19 34.02 7.39
C GLU A 228 39.21 33.28 6.51
N ASP A 229 39.17 33.51 5.19
CA ASP A 229 40.17 32.98 4.25
C ASP A 229 41.38 33.91 4.05
N GLN A 230 42.38 33.47 3.29
CA GLN A 230 43.56 34.27 2.95
C GLN A 230 43.25 35.55 2.15
N ARG A 231 42.03 35.68 1.60
CA ARG A 231 41.58 36.83 0.79
C ARG A 231 40.66 37.77 1.59
N GLY A 232 40.44 37.50 2.87
CA GLY A 232 39.58 38.30 3.75
C GLY A 232 38.09 37.97 3.66
N ILE A 233 37.70 36.84 3.08
CA ILE A 233 36.30 36.43 2.96
C ILE A 233 35.88 35.73 4.26
N ILE A 234 34.91 36.35 4.96
CA ILE A 234 34.33 35.81 6.19
C ILE A 234 33.16 34.87 5.89
N VAL A 235 33.15 33.72 6.55
CA VAL A 235 32.08 32.72 6.52
C VAL A 235 31.66 32.34 7.94
N ASN A 236 30.39 32.01 8.13
CA ASN A 236 29.87 31.50 9.41
C ASN A 236 29.75 29.97 9.35
N VAL A 237 30.50 29.26 10.17
CA VAL A 237 30.39 27.80 10.31
C VAL A 237 29.24 27.48 11.25
N ILE A 238 28.22 26.83 10.69
CA ILE A 238 26.97 26.51 11.38
C ILE A 238 26.89 25.06 11.86
N GLY A 239 27.73 24.19 11.30
CA GLY A 239 27.68 22.77 11.63
C GLY A 239 28.93 22.01 11.24
N TYR A 240 29.22 20.95 11.99
CA TYR A 240 30.28 20.00 11.70
C TYR A 240 29.76 18.57 11.73
N ASP A 241 29.83 17.89 10.58
CA ASP A 241 29.50 16.48 10.41
C ASP A 241 30.76 15.64 10.70
N HIS A 242 30.77 14.98 11.87
CA HIS A 242 31.89 14.15 12.32
C HIS A 242 32.11 12.91 11.45
N ASP A 243 31.03 12.27 10.99
CA ASP A 243 31.09 11.01 10.25
C ASP A 243 31.51 11.24 8.81
N GLY A 244 30.93 12.26 8.17
CA GLY A 244 31.27 12.66 6.81
C GLY A 244 32.58 13.45 6.71
N GLN A 245 33.14 13.90 7.85
CA GLN A 245 34.27 14.82 7.93
C GLN A 245 34.02 16.08 7.08
N ARG A 246 32.86 16.73 7.28
CA ARG A 246 32.41 17.90 6.49
C ARG A 246 32.06 19.07 7.40
N VAL A 247 32.31 20.27 6.90
CA VAL A 247 31.94 21.54 7.53
C VAL A 247 30.81 22.16 6.72
N ILE A 248 29.75 22.57 7.43
CA ILE A 248 28.61 23.31 6.89
C ILE A 248 28.79 24.76 7.30
N TYR A 249 28.81 25.67 6.33
CA TYR A 249 29.05 27.09 6.56
C TYR A 249 28.23 27.97 5.60
N ARG A 250 27.98 29.21 5.99
CA ARG A 250 27.26 30.20 5.20
C ARG A 250 28.19 31.36 4.86
N ARG A 251 28.14 31.82 3.60
CA ARG A 251 28.88 33.01 3.16
C ARG A 251 27.95 34.21 3.18
N ARG A 252 28.49 35.38 3.52
CA ARG A 252 27.74 36.65 3.48
C ARG A 252 27.22 36.91 2.06
N GLY A 253 25.90 37.06 1.91
CA GLY A 253 25.23 37.26 0.62
C GLY A 253 24.87 35.98 -0.15
N CYS A 254 25.04 34.80 0.45
CA CYS A 254 24.54 33.54 -0.11
C CYS A 254 23.42 33.01 0.78
N ASP A 255 22.25 32.77 0.18
CA ASP A 255 21.07 32.27 0.88
C ASP A 255 21.12 30.75 1.12
N TRP A 256 22.13 30.06 0.56
CA TRP A 256 22.29 28.61 0.64
C TRP A 256 23.45 28.21 1.55
N GLU A 257 23.31 27.07 2.22
CA GLU A 257 24.36 26.48 3.04
C GLU A 257 25.40 25.81 2.15
N CYS A 258 26.67 26.13 2.39
CA CYS A 258 27.81 25.57 1.68
C CYS A 258 28.40 24.42 2.50
N VAL A 259 28.80 23.34 1.82
CA VAL A 259 29.43 22.18 2.44
C VAL A 259 30.82 21.98 1.85
N ALA A 260 31.82 21.77 2.70
CA ALA A 260 33.17 21.41 2.27
C ALA A 260 33.75 20.29 3.14
N PRO A 261 34.63 19.42 2.59
CA PRO A 261 35.43 18.51 3.41
C PRO A 261 36.26 19.29 4.44
N LEU A 262 36.30 18.80 5.68
CA LEU A 262 36.97 19.46 6.80
C LEU A 262 38.42 19.80 6.49
N ILE A 263 39.13 18.89 5.83
CA ILE A 263 40.53 19.08 5.45
C ILE A 263 40.72 20.26 4.49
N VAL A 264 39.81 20.42 3.53
CA VAL A 264 39.84 21.52 2.56
C VAL A 264 39.47 22.83 3.25
N PHE A 265 38.49 22.80 4.14
CA PHE A 265 38.05 23.97 4.90
C PHE A 265 39.17 24.50 5.81
N ARG A 266 39.78 23.63 6.62
CA ARG A 266 40.90 23.98 7.51
C ARG A 266 42.15 24.48 6.77
N ALA A 267 42.37 24.03 5.54
CA ALA A 267 43.49 24.52 4.72
C ALA A 267 43.28 25.96 4.23
N LYS A 268 42.02 26.38 4.02
CA LYS A 268 41.67 27.66 3.41
C LYS A 268 41.25 28.73 4.42
N PHE A 269 40.66 28.33 5.54
CA PHE A 269 40.00 29.21 6.49
C PHE A 269 40.62 29.10 7.89
N ARG A 270 40.67 30.23 8.60
CA ARG A 270 41.12 30.33 10.00
C ARG A 270 40.02 30.94 10.85
N GLU A 271 39.89 30.47 12.09
CA GLU A 271 38.87 30.96 13.03
C GLU A 271 39.16 32.40 13.43
N VAL A 272 38.15 33.26 13.32
CA VAL A 272 38.20 34.64 13.79
C VAL A 272 37.76 34.62 15.25
N LYS A 273 38.69 34.95 16.15
CA LYS A 273 38.41 35.07 17.58
C LYS A 273 37.86 36.45 17.94
#